data_AF-A0AAU9TWD2-F1
#
_entry.id   AF-A0AAU9TWD2-F1
#
_cell.length_a   1.000
_cell.length_b   1.000
_cell.length_c   1.000
_cell.angle_alpha   90.00
_cell.angle_beta   90.00
_cell.angle_gamma   90.00
#
_symmetry.space_group_name_H-M   'P 1'
#
loop_
_entity.id
_entity.type
_entity.pdbx_description
1 polymer ?
#
loop_
_entity_poly.entity_id
_entity_poly.type
_entity_poly.pdbx_seq_one_letter_code
_entity_poly.pdbx_strand_id
1 'polypeptide(L)'
;MGCQLGKLAASERRSNNQVLTDGPPPATDPRLPLTAKQKYSMLASWKGISRAMEKTGICMFIKTCWQCYQLIHLQTKKQIFEEKALYVLILFYR
;
A
#
# COMPACT_ATOMS: atom_id res chain seq x y z
N MET A 1 0.80 -19.52 -42.86
CA MET A 1 1.38 -20.85 -42.61
C MET A 1 2.34 -20.77 -41.43
N GLY A 2 1.96 -21.39 -40.31
CA GLY A 2 2.85 -22.00 -39.30
C GLY A 2 3.80 -21.11 -38.47
N CYS A 3 3.35 -20.69 -37.28
CA CYS A 3 4.19 -20.14 -36.21
C CYS A 3 5.36 -21.06 -35.82
N GLN A 4 6.60 -20.58 -35.93
CA GLN A 4 7.83 -21.30 -35.50
C GLN A 4 8.23 -21.04 -34.03
N LEU A 5 7.52 -20.18 -33.28
CA LEU A 5 7.93 -19.76 -31.93
C LEU A 5 7.65 -20.81 -30.82
N GLY A 6 6.88 -21.86 -31.10
CA GLY A 6 6.60 -22.93 -30.13
C GLY A 6 7.74 -23.93 -29.92
N LYS A 7 8.71 -24.02 -30.86
CA LYS A 7 9.76 -25.06 -30.83
C LYS A 7 10.97 -24.72 -29.96
N LEU A 8 11.18 -23.46 -29.58
CA LEU A 8 12.28 -23.09 -28.67
C LEU A 8 11.89 -23.27 -27.20
N ALA A 9 10.62 -23.05 -26.85
CA ALA A 9 10.14 -23.20 -25.47
C ALA A 9 10.12 -24.66 -24.97
N ALA A 10 10.06 -25.64 -25.88
CA ALA A 10 10.08 -27.06 -25.53
C ALA A 10 11.50 -27.59 -25.23
N SER A 11 12.55 -26.88 -25.67
CA SER A 11 13.93 -27.37 -25.60
C SER A 11 14.63 -27.07 -24.26
N GLU A 12 14.08 -26.19 -23.41
CA GLU A 12 14.70 -25.84 -22.11
C GLU A 12 14.19 -26.66 -20.92
N ARG A 13 13.21 -27.57 -21.12
CA ARG A 13 12.57 -28.31 -20.02
C ARG A 13 13.19 -29.68 -19.68
N ARG A 14 14.40 -29.98 -20.14
CA ARG A 14 15.11 -31.21 -19.73
C ARG A 14 16.54 -30.93 -19.30
N SER A 15 16.72 -30.44 -18.08
CA SER A 15 17.86 -30.85 -17.25
C SER A 15 17.59 -30.60 -15.76
N ASN A 16 17.26 -31.69 -15.06
CA ASN A 16 17.55 -32.03 -13.65
C ASN A 16 17.92 -30.93 -12.64
N ASN A 17 17.06 -30.75 -11.62
CA ASN A 17 17.30 -31.16 -10.22
C ASN A 17 16.22 -30.52 -9.33
N GLN A 18 15.25 -31.30 -8.85
CA GLN A 18 15.15 -31.70 -7.44
C GLN A 18 15.48 -30.59 -6.45
N VAL A 19 14.47 -29.94 -5.86
CA VAL A 19 14.19 -29.93 -4.41
C VAL A 19 12.73 -29.49 -4.22
N LEU A 20 11.98 -30.31 -3.50
CA LEU A 20 10.65 -30.03 -2.96
C LEU A 20 10.76 -28.89 -1.94
N THR A 21 10.06 -27.78 -2.16
CA THR A 21 9.68 -26.85 -1.08
C THR A 21 8.24 -26.39 -1.32
N ASP A 22 7.27 -27.20 -0.87
CA ASP A 22 5.88 -26.77 -0.64
C ASP A 22 5.81 -25.89 0.62
N GLY A 23 6.51 -24.77 0.60
CA GLY A 23 6.47 -23.75 1.65
C GLY A 23 6.17 -22.39 1.02
N PRO A 24 5.33 -21.54 1.66
CA PRO A 24 5.18 -20.17 1.20
C PRO A 24 6.57 -19.51 1.16
N PRO A 25 6.89 -18.75 0.09
CA PRO A 25 8.20 -18.13 -0.05
C PRO A 25 8.49 -17.27 1.20
N PRO A 26 9.74 -17.27 1.70
CA PRO A 26 10.10 -16.50 2.88
C PRO A 26 9.72 -15.04 2.69
N ALA A 27 9.15 -14.44 3.73
CA ALA A 27 8.71 -13.05 3.71
C ALA A 27 9.89 -12.17 3.31
N THR A 28 9.83 -11.61 2.11
CA THR A 28 10.86 -10.73 1.58
C THR A 28 10.80 -9.44 2.40
N ASP A 29 11.92 -9.05 3.02
CA ASP A 29 11.97 -7.84 3.85
C ASP A 29 11.48 -6.64 3.01
N PRO A 30 10.48 -5.88 3.49
CA PRO A 30 9.85 -4.79 2.75
C PRO A 30 10.79 -3.63 2.42
N ARG A 31 12.01 -3.61 2.97
CA ARG A 31 13.07 -2.67 2.60
C ARG A 31 13.83 -3.07 1.34
N LEU A 32 13.65 -4.30 0.85
CA LEU A 32 14.29 -4.73 -0.39
C LEU A 32 13.75 -3.94 -1.59
N PRO A 33 14.62 -3.63 -2.56
CA PRO A 33 14.19 -2.95 -3.77
C PRO A 33 13.09 -3.74 -4.48
N LEU A 34 12.06 -3.02 -4.97
CA LEU A 34 10.92 -3.63 -5.64
C LEU A 34 11.36 -4.62 -6.72
N THR A 35 10.80 -5.83 -6.69
CA THR A 35 11.02 -6.84 -7.71
C THR A 35 10.50 -6.38 -9.06
N ALA A 36 11.05 -6.93 -10.16
CA ALA A 36 10.62 -6.59 -11.52
C ALA A 36 9.11 -6.80 -11.73
N LYS A 37 8.53 -7.86 -11.13
CA LYS A 37 7.10 -8.14 -11.16
C LYS A 37 6.27 -7.07 -10.45
N GLN A 38 6.72 -6.61 -9.28
CA GLN A 38 6.05 -5.54 -8.54
C GLN A 38 6.11 -4.21 -9.30
N LYS A 39 7.27 -3.87 -9.90
CA LYS A 39 7.43 -2.68 -10.74
C LYS A 39 6.47 -2.69 -11.93
N TYR A 40 6.38 -3.82 -12.64
CA TYR A 40 5.45 -3.97 -13.75
C TYR A 40 3.99 -3.80 -13.31
N SER A 41 3.62 -4.44 -12.20
CA SER A 41 2.26 -4.34 -11.64
C SER A 41 1.91 -2.90 -11.26
N MET A 42 2.84 -2.16 -10.63
CA MET A 42 2.65 -0.75 -10.30
C MET A 42 2.51 0.13 -11.55
N LEU A 43 3.37 -0.06 -12.56
CA LEU A 43 3.30 0.72 -13.79
C LEU A 43 2.00 0.44 -14.57
N ALA A 44 1.54 -0.81 -14.57
CA ALA A 44 0.28 -1.20 -15.20
C ALA A 44 -0.93 -0.56 -14.52
N SER A 45 -1.00 -0.58 -13.18
CA SER A 45 -2.09 0.05 -12.43
C SER A 45 -2.05 1.58 -12.51
N TRP A 46 -0.84 2.16 -12.50
CA TRP A 46 -0.63 3.59 -12.58
C TRP A 46 -1.07 4.18 -13.92
N LYS A 47 -0.93 3.43 -15.02
CA LYS A 47 -1.25 3.90 -16.37
C LYS A 47 -2.71 4.35 -16.56
N GLY A 48 -3.64 3.76 -15.80
CA GLY A 48 -5.05 4.19 -15.79
C GLY A 48 -5.25 5.46 -14.96
N ILE A 49 -4.62 5.53 -13.79
CA ILE A 49 -4.68 6.66 -12.87
C ILE A 49 -4.05 7.91 -13.50
N SER A 50 -2.91 7.76 -14.18
CA SER A 50 -2.18 8.88 -14.79
C SER A 50 -2.94 9.53 -15.94
N ARG A 51 -3.87 8.82 -16.59
CA ARG A 51 -4.72 9.37 -17.65
C ARG A 51 -5.88 10.22 -17.12
N ALA A 52 -6.31 9.96 -15.89
CA ALA A 52 -7.39 10.68 -15.21
C ALA A 52 -6.85 11.45 -14.00
N MET A 53 -5.61 11.94 -14.09
CA MET A 53 -4.85 12.48 -12.95
C MET A 53 -5.56 13.64 -12.27
N GLU A 54 -6.21 14.53 -13.02
CA GLU A 54 -6.94 15.68 -12.47
C GLU A 54 -8.16 15.23 -11.64
N LYS A 55 -9.03 14.39 -12.21
CA LYS A 55 -10.22 13.87 -11.51
C LYS A 55 -9.85 13.01 -10.30
N THR A 56 -8.87 12.12 -10.45
CA THR A 56 -8.41 11.26 -9.37
C THR A 56 -7.69 12.06 -8.29
N GLY A 57 -6.90 13.07 -8.68
CA GLY A 57 -6.19 13.98 -7.79
C GLY A 57 -7.13 14.78 -6.91
N ILE A 58 -8.19 15.38 -7.49
CA ILE A 58 -9.22 16.10 -6.73
C ILE A 58 -9.91 15.17 -5.72
N CYS A 59 -10.28 13.96 -6.15
CA CYS A 59 -10.94 13.00 -5.26
C CYS A 59 -10.03 12.53 -4.10
N MET A 60 -8.75 12.28 -4.38
CA MET A 60 -7.75 11.97 -3.35
C MET A 60 -7.55 13.15 -2.40
N PHE A 61 -7.37 14.36 -2.94
CA PHE A 61 -7.14 15.56 -2.15
C PHE A 61 -8.27 15.82 -1.17
N ILE A 62 -9.53 15.78 -1.62
CA ILE A 62 -10.70 15.96 -0.76
C ILE A 62 -10.74 14.90 0.35
N LYS A 63 -10.48 13.64 0.01
CA LYS A 63 -10.43 12.54 1.00
C LYS A 63 -9.34 12.74 2.03
N THR A 64 -8.14 13.11 1.61
CA THR A 64 -7.00 13.37 2.50
C THR A 64 -7.28 14.57 3.40
N CYS A 65 -7.77 15.68 2.85
CA CYS A 65 -8.16 16.86 3.62
C CYS A 65 -9.24 16.54 4.65
N TRP A 66 -10.24 15.74 4.28
CA TRP A 66 -11.28 15.29 5.21
C TRP A 66 -10.70 14.46 6.36
N GLN A 67 -9.82 13.51 6.04
CA GLN A 67 -9.19 12.65 7.05
C GLN A 67 -8.27 13.45 7.98
N CYS A 68 -7.50 14.40 7.44
CA CYS A 68 -6.69 15.33 8.24
C CYS A 68 -7.55 16.21 9.15
N TYR A 69 -8.65 16.77 8.64
CA TYR A 69 -9.59 17.57 9.43
C TYR A 69 -10.17 16.77 10.60
N GLN A 70 -10.59 15.53 10.35
CA GLN A 70 -11.11 14.64 11.40
C GLN A 70 -10.03 14.34 12.47
N LEU A 71 -8.79 14.08 12.07
CA LEU A 71 -7.69 13.82 13.00
C LEU A 71 -7.36 15.04 13.88
N ILE A 72 -7.28 16.23 13.28
CA ILE A 72 -7.05 17.48 14.02
C ILE A 72 -8.18 17.73 15.01
N HIS A 73 -9.43 17.60 14.57
CA HIS A 73 -10.60 17.79 15.42
C HIS A 73 -10.65 16.79 16.60
N LEU A 74 -10.22 15.54 16.38
CA LEU A 74 -10.09 14.54 17.45
C LEU A 74 -8.98 14.88 18.45
N GLN A 75 -7.84 15.41 17.98
CA GLN A 75 -6.77 15.87 18.87
C GLN A 75 -7.20 17.07 19.71
N THR A 76 -7.86 18.06 19.10
CA THR A 76 -8.38 19.24 19.81
C THR A 76 -9.39 18.85 20.90
N LYS A 77 -10.30 17.91 20.61
CA LYS A 77 -11.27 17.42 21.61
C LYS A 77 -10.61 16.71 22.78
N LYS A 78 -9.58 15.90 22.54
CA LYS A 78 -8.83 15.25 23.63
C LYS A 78 -8.16 16.28 24.54
N GLN A 79 -7.51 17.30 23.96
CA GLN A 79 -6.84 18.33 24.73
C GLN A 79 -7.82 19.16 25.59
N ILE A 80 -8.99 19.51 25.04
CA ILE A 80 -10.05 20.21 25.80
C ILE A 80 -10.58 19.32 26.93
N PHE A 81 -10.75 18.01 26.68
CA PHE A 81 -11.22 17.08 27.70
C PHE A 81 -10.24 16.95 28.86
N GLU A 82 -8.94 16.81 28.59
CA GLU A 82 -7.88 16.76 29.62
C GLU A 82 -7.87 18.05 30.47
N GLU A 83 -8.00 19.22 29.84
CA GLU A 83 -7.99 20.50 30.54
C GLU A 83 -9.24 20.66 31.45
N LYS A 84 -10.42 20.29 30.93
CA LYS A 84 -11.68 20.34 31.70
C LYS A 84 -11.68 19.31 32.83
N ALA A 85 -11.12 18.12 32.61
CA ALA A 85 -10.99 17.08 33.62
C ALA A 85 -10.07 17.53 34.77
N LEU A 86 -8.93 18.17 34.46
CA LEU A 86 -8.05 18.77 35.46
C LEU A 86 -8.75 19.86 36.27
N TYR A 87 -9.51 20.75 35.60
CA TYR A 87 -10.30 21.79 36.30
C TYR A 87 -11.34 21.20 37.26
N VAL A 88 -12.05 20.15 36.85
CA VAL A 88 -13.04 19.48 37.71
C VAL A 88 -12.35 18.76 38.87
N LEU A 89 -11.23 18.10 38.65
CA LEU A 89 -10.45 17.46 39.71
C LEU A 89 -9.91 18.51 40.71
N ILE A 90 -9.37 19.63 40.25
CA ILE A 90 -8.88 20.70 41.12
C ILE A 90 -10.02 21.30 41.98
N LEU A 91 -11.23 21.43 41.43
CA LEU A 91 -12.39 21.94 42.17
C LEU A 91 -13.00 20.93 43.15
N PHE A 92 -12.84 19.62 42.91
CA PHE A 92 -13.35 18.58 43.81
C PHE A 92 -12.38 18.21 44.95
N TYR A 93 -11.07 18.47 44.78
CA TYR A 93 -10.03 18.15 45.76
C TYR A 93 -9.52 19.36 46.57
N ARG A 94 -10.17 20.51 46.44
CA ARG A 94 -9.96 21.71 47.27
C ARG A 94 -11.14 21.89 48.22
#